data_AF-A0A958LL38-F1
#
_entry.id   AF-A0A958LL38-F1
#
_cell.length_a   1.000
_cell.length_b   1.000
_cell.length_c   1.000
_cell.angle_alpha   90.00
_cell.angle_beta   90.00
_cell.angle_gamma   90.00
#
_symmetry.space_group_name_H-M   'P 1'
#
loop_
_entity.id
_entity.type
_entity.pdbx_description
1 polymer ?
#
loop_
_entity_poly.entity_id
_entity_poly.type
_entity_poly.pdbx_seq_one_letter_code
_entity_poly.pdbx_strand_id
1 'polypeptide(L)'
;MAVFVSPLAFAGAGFSGGDTFESIDLVADITISCQEGVQRDFRSITCVENILNPGEYTYFVGPDGVTGDQVEVRATWEDGSIHEKSGSYNNQKGRTDKPFNLWISTLLQRPLLDMGKNDITWVMKGDGELVAAGNFSVQVNDGGQRACPRGYYTSSRLNDCRFPSDTCWRHFRAYNYCE
;
A
#
# COMPACT_ATOMS: atom_id res chain seq x y z
N MET A 1 -10.90 -3.21 43.99
CA MET A 1 -9.79 -4.00 43.45
C MET A 1 -9.81 -3.82 41.95
N ALA A 2 -8.89 -3.04 41.38
CA ALA A 2 -8.77 -2.89 39.93
C ALA A 2 -7.93 -4.07 39.41
N VAL A 3 -8.52 -4.91 38.57
CA VAL A 3 -7.81 -6.01 37.91
C VAL A 3 -6.99 -5.38 36.78
N PHE A 4 -5.68 -5.30 36.97
CA PHE A 4 -4.75 -4.98 35.89
C PHE A 4 -4.62 -6.23 35.02
N VAL A 5 -5.32 -6.25 33.88
CA VAL A 5 -5.07 -7.23 32.82
C VAL A 5 -3.77 -6.81 32.15
N SER A 6 -2.66 -7.49 32.46
CA SER A 6 -1.42 -7.34 31.69
C SER A 6 -1.68 -7.85 30.27
N PRO A 7 -1.47 -7.04 29.23
CA PRO A 7 -1.58 -7.51 27.86
C PRO A 7 -0.47 -8.56 27.62
N LEU A 8 -0.88 -9.78 27.30
CA LEU A 8 0.02 -10.78 26.72
C LEU A 8 0.51 -10.24 25.39
N ALA A 9 1.79 -9.90 25.30
CA ALA A 9 2.41 -9.56 24.03
C ALA A 9 2.55 -10.86 23.21
N PHE A 10 1.67 -11.04 22.22
CA PHE A 10 1.76 -12.17 21.31
C PHE A 10 2.82 -11.89 20.24
N ALA A 11 3.92 -12.64 20.29
CA ALA A 11 4.89 -12.69 19.19
C ALA A 11 4.25 -13.41 17.99
N GLY A 12 4.41 -12.87 16.78
CA GLY A 12 3.96 -13.51 15.52
C GLY A 12 2.90 -12.75 14.73
N ALA A 13 2.33 -11.66 15.25
CA ALA A 13 1.44 -10.80 14.48
C ALA A 13 2.21 -9.73 13.71
N GLY A 14 1.79 -9.42 12.49
CA GLY A 14 2.48 -8.45 11.64
C GLY A 14 1.82 -8.26 10.28
N PHE A 15 2.50 -7.55 9.39
CA PHE A 15 2.08 -7.47 7.99
C PHE A 15 2.68 -8.62 7.18
N SER A 16 1.91 -9.18 6.24
CA SER A 16 2.38 -10.25 5.36
C SER A 16 3.57 -9.85 4.48
N GLY A 17 3.75 -8.54 4.24
CA GLY A 17 4.89 -7.97 3.52
C GLY A 17 6.16 -7.77 4.35
N GLY A 18 6.13 -8.12 5.65
CA GLY A 18 7.23 -7.90 6.58
C GLY A 18 7.15 -6.57 7.33
N ASP A 19 8.26 -6.17 7.93
CA ASP A 19 8.43 -4.97 8.74
C ASP A 19 9.26 -3.88 8.05
N THR A 20 9.74 -4.13 6.83
CA THR A 20 10.58 -3.22 6.07
C THR A 20 10.04 -3.07 4.66
N PHE A 21 9.83 -1.84 4.24
CA PHE A 21 9.36 -1.47 2.91
C PHE A 21 10.28 -0.42 2.31
N GLU A 22 10.24 -0.30 0.98
CA GLU A 22 10.95 0.75 0.25
C GLU A 22 9.97 1.56 -0.58
N SER A 23 10.02 2.89 -0.43
CA SER A 23 9.38 3.83 -1.34
C SER A 23 10.29 4.03 -2.55
N ILE A 24 9.79 3.74 -3.75
CA ILE A 24 10.59 3.79 -4.98
C ILE A 24 9.91 4.71 -5.99
N ASP A 25 10.67 5.67 -6.50
CA ASP A 25 10.25 6.53 -7.60
C ASP A 25 10.51 5.85 -8.93
N LEU A 26 9.45 5.41 -9.61
CA LEU A 26 9.52 4.89 -10.97
C LEU A 26 9.56 6.04 -11.98
N VAL A 27 10.45 5.94 -12.97
CA VAL A 27 10.54 6.93 -14.04
C VAL A 27 10.64 6.27 -15.41
N ALA A 28 9.87 6.75 -16.38
CA ALA A 28 9.95 6.30 -17.77
C ALA A 28 9.73 7.44 -18.76
N ASP A 29 10.48 7.48 -19.86
CA ASP A 29 10.12 8.32 -21.01
C ASP A 29 9.22 7.54 -21.97
N ILE A 30 8.05 8.08 -22.28
CA ILE A 30 7.13 7.48 -23.26
C ILE A 30 6.70 8.48 -24.32
N THR A 31 6.41 7.96 -25.50
CA THR A 31 5.78 8.71 -26.60
C THR A 31 4.41 8.13 -26.88
N ILE A 32 3.42 9.01 -27.00
CA ILE A 32 2.04 8.67 -27.30
C ILE A 32 1.66 9.34 -28.63
N SER A 33 1.12 8.55 -29.55
CA SER A 33 0.48 9.04 -30.77
C SER A 33 -1.02 8.85 -30.66
N CYS A 34 -1.79 9.93 -30.78
CA CYS A 34 -3.24 9.90 -30.68
C CYS A 34 -3.88 10.29 -32.00
N GLN A 35 -4.92 9.57 -32.42
CA GLN A 35 -5.68 9.89 -33.62
C GLN A 35 -7.18 9.75 -33.40
N GLU A 36 -7.94 10.82 -33.59
CA GLU A 36 -9.41 10.83 -33.52
C GLU A 36 -9.97 11.38 -34.83
N GLY A 37 -10.49 10.48 -35.67
CA GLY A 37 -10.86 10.81 -37.05
C GLY A 37 -9.66 11.30 -37.86
N VAL A 38 -9.74 12.55 -38.32
CA VAL A 38 -8.66 13.22 -39.08
C VAL A 38 -7.65 13.95 -38.19
N GLN A 39 -7.97 14.15 -36.90
CA GLN A 39 -7.09 14.86 -35.99
C GLN A 39 -6.01 13.92 -35.46
N ARG A 40 -4.78 14.43 -35.38
CA ARG A 40 -3.62 13.71 -34.86
C ARG A 40 -2.91 14.56 -33.82
N ASP A 41 -2.42 13.92 -32.79
CA ASP A 41 -1.61 14.52 -31.75
C ASP A 41 -0.45 13.58 -31.38
N PHE A 42 0.63 14.17 -30.91
CA PHE A 42 1.84 13.47 -30.51
C PHE A 42 2.39 14.11 -29.25
N ARG A 43 2.69 13.28 -28.25
CA ARG A 43 3.27 13.76 -27.00
C ARG A 43 4.36 12.84 -26.51
N SER A 44 5.51 13.42 -26.20
CA SER A 44 6.54 12.77 -25.40
C SER A 44 6.49 13.32 -23.99
N ILE A 45 6.49 12.43 -23.01
CA ILE A 45 6.43 12.77 -21.59
C ILE A 45 7.36 11.88 -20.79
N THR A 46 7.78 12.38 -19.64
CA THR A 46 8.36 11.57 -18.58
C THR A 46 7.24 11.20 -17.60
N CYS A 47 6.96 9.92 -17.49
CA CYS A 47 6.10 9.34 -16.48
C CYS A 47 6.85 9.20 -15.17
N VAL A 48 6.19 9.52 -14.07
CA VAL A 48 6.68 9.32 -12.71
C VAL A 48 5.58 8.67 -11.89
N GLU A 49 5.91 7.69 -11.07
CA GLU A 49 5.01 7.06 -10.10
C GLU A 49 5.80 6.73 -8.84
N ASN A 50 5.20 6.85 -7.67
CA ASN A 50 5.84 6.46 -6.42
C ASN A 50 5.14 5.21 -5.87
N ILE A 51 5.89 4.13 -5.69
CA ILE A 51 5.36 2.83 -5.26
C ILE A 51 5.96 2.40 -3.93
N LEU A 52 5.27 1.49 -3.24
CA LEU A 52 5.80 0.80 -2.07
C LEU A 52 6.15 -0.66 -2.43
N ASN A 53 7.42 -1.05 -2.22
CA ASN A 53 7.93 -2.40 -2.41
C ASN A 53 7.99 -3.12 -1.05
N PRO A 54 7.53 -4.39 -0.90
CA PRO A 54 7.02 -5.31 -1.94
C PRO A 54 5.56 -5.11 -2.35
N GLY A 55 4.83 -4.16 -1.75
CA GLY A 55 3.49 -3.83 -2.22
C GLY A 55 2.82 -2.73 -1.42
N GLU A 56 1.94 -1.99 -2.10
CA GLU A 56 1.14 -0.89 -1.52
C GLU A 56 0.00 -1.38 -0.63
N TYR A 57 -0.25 -2.69 -0.63
CA TYR A 57 -1.30 -3.34 0.14
C TYR A 57 -0.74 -4.58 0.83
N THR A 58 -1.19 -4.85 2.05
CA THR A 58 -0.76 -6.03 2.81
C THR A 58 -1.88 -6.63 3.63
N TYR A 59 -1.81 -7.93 3.90
CA TYR A 59 -2.68 -8.54 4.90
C TYR A 59 -2.08 -8.36 6.29
N PHE A 60 -2.95 -8.17 7.29
CA PHE A 60 -2.53 -8.37 8.67
C PHE A 60 -2.58 -9.87 8.98
N VAL A 61 -1.45 -10.43 9.41
CA VAL A 61 -1.31 -11.80 9.88
C VAL A 61 -1.39 -11.77 11.40
N GLY A 62 -2.32 -12.51 11.97
CA GLY A 62 -2.53 -12.52 13.41
C GLY A 62 -1.63 -13.54 14.11
N PRO A 63 -1.59 -13.50 15.46
CA PRO A 63 -0.79 -14.45 16.23
C PRO A 63 -1.39 -15.87 16.19
N ASP A 64 -0.52 -16.87 16.28
CA ASP A 64 -0.91 -18.28 16.26
C ASP A 64 -1.85 -18.63 17.41
N GLY A 65 -2.88 -19.40 17.11
CA GLY A 65 -3.84 -19.91 18.09
C GLY A 65 -4.84 -18.89 18.63
N VAL A 66 -4.80 -17.62 18.19
CA VAL A 66 -5.81 -16.63 18.54
C VAL A 66 -6.93 -16.65 17.51
N THR A 67 -8.17 -16.75 18.02
CA THR A 67 -9.38 -16.67 17.20
C THR A 67 -10.05 -15.32 17.40
N GLY A 68 -10.34 -14.62 16.31
CA GLY A 68 -11.05 -13.35 16.29
C GLY A 68 -11.84 -13.17 14.99
N ASP A 69 -12.79 -12.24 14.97
CA ASP A 69 -13.61 -11.90 13.79
C ASP A 69 -13.18 -10.58 13.14
N GLN A 70 -12.43 -9.75 13.86
CA GLN A 70 -12.00 -8.43 13.41
C GLN A 70 -10.61 -8.08 13.94
N VAL A 71 -9.85 -7.35 13.14
CA VAL A 71 -8.64 -6.64 13.59
C VAL A 71 -8.76 -5.15 13.30
N GLU A 72 -8.25 -4.35 14.23
CA GLU A 72 -8.03 -2.92 14.07
C GLU A 72 -6.53 -2.66 14.23
N VAL A 73 -5.97 -1.90 13.31
CA VAL A 73 -4.55 -1.56 13.24
C VAL A 73 -4.42 -0.05 13.19
N ARG A 74 -3.52 0.48 14.00
CA ARG A 74 -3.24 1.91 14.14
C ARG A 74 -1.75 2.13 13.98
N ALA A 75 -1.37 2.91 12.98
CA ALA A 75 -0.03 3.43 12.80
C ALA A 75 0.09 4.80 13.47
N THR A 76 1.22 5.03 14.14
CA THR A 76 1.66 6.34 14.60
C THR A 76 2.96 6.65 13.85
N TRP A 77 2.94 7.69 13.02
CA TRP A 77 4.09 8.10 12.21
C TRP A 77 5.10 8.89 13.06
N GLU A 78 6.29 9.16 12.53
CA GLU A 78 7.34 9.91 13.24
C GLU A 78 6.92 11.33 13.63
N ASP A 79 6.03 11.93 12.84
CA ASP A 79 5.44 13.25 13.12
C ASP A 79 4.33 13.22 14.18
N GLY A 80 3.99 12.03 14.69
CA GLY A 80 2.93 11.79 15.68
C GLY A 80 1.52 11.69 15.11
N SER A 81 1.35 11.80 13.79
CA SER A 81 0.06 11.59 13.14
C SER A 81 -0.38 10.13 13.25
N ILE A 82 -1.70 9.92 13.26
CA ILE A 82 -2.32 8.63 13.55
C ILE A 82 -3.22 8.22 12.40
N HIS A 83 -3.00 7.01 11.90
CA HIS A 83 -3.70 6.43 10.77
C HIS A 83 -4.21 5.04 11.13
N GLU A 84 -5.47 4.76 10.81
CA GLU A 84 -6.14 3.54 11.25
C GLU A 84 -6.75 2.77 10.09
N LYS A 85 -6.72 1.44 10.21
CA LYS A 85 -7.37 0.48 9.32
C LYS A 85 -8.06 -0.58 10.17
N SER A 86 -9.18 -1.09 9.70
CA SER A 86 -9.85 -2.23 10.30
C SER A 86 -10.37 -3.16 9.23
N GLY A 87 -10.50 -4.43 9.58
CA GLY A 87 -11.00 -5.43 8.64
C GLY A 87 -11.38 -6.73 9.34
N SER A 88 -12.23 -7.50 8.67
CA SER A 88 -12.60 -8.85 9.09
C SER A 88 -11.38 -9.77 9.09
N TYR A 89 -11.29 -10.61 10.11
CA TYR A 89 -10.22 -11.59 10.29
C TYR A 89 -10.70 -13.00 9.98
N ASN A 90 -9.90 -13.73 9.21
CA ASN A 90 -10.21 -15.08 8.79
C ASN A 90 -9.37 -16.08 9.59
N ASN A 91 -9.99 -16.70 10.59
CA ASN A 91 -9.32 -17.66 11.48
C ASN A 91 -8.73 -18.87 10.75
N GLN A 92 -9.32 -19.30 9.63
CA GLN A 92 -8.79 -20.43 8.86
C GLN A 92 -7.52 -20.06 8.08
N LYS A 93 -7.41 -18.79 7.66
CA LYS A 93 -6.24 -18.28 6.91
C LYS A 93 -5.18 -17.64 7.82
N GLY A 94 -5.50 -17.37 9.08
CA GLY A 94 -4.62 -16.66 10.02
C GLY A 94 -4.35 -15.19 9.63
N ARG A 95 -5.25 -14.57 8.87
CA ARG A 95 -5.07 -13.20 8.36
C ARG A 95 -6.37 -12.50 8.03
N THR A 96 -6.32 -11.20 7.77
CA THR A 96 -7.49 -10.44 7.27
C THR A 96 -8.04 -10.98 5.96
N ASP A 97 -9.36 -10.84 5.73
CA ASP A 97 -9.97 -11.24 4.46
C ASP A 97 -9.58 -10.33 3.30
N LYS A 98 -9.33 -9.05 3.60
CA LYS A 98 -8.89 -8.02 2.63
C LYS A 98 -7.57 -7.42 3.09
N PRO A 99 -6.71 -7.02 2.14
CA PRO A 99 -5.49 -6.32 2.48
C PRO A 99 -5.80 -4.86 2.87
N PHE A 100 -4.97 -4.30 3.73
CA PHE A 100 -4.97 -2.89 4.09
C PHE A 100 -4.14 -2.09 3.10
N ASN A 101 -4.64 -0.90 2.78
CA ASN A 101 -3.88 0.10 2.05
C ASN A 101 -2.75 0.64 2.94
N LEU A 102 -1.51 0.42 2.51
CA LEU A 102 -0.32 0.92 3.18
C LEU A 102 0.12 2.28 2.64
N TRP A 103 0.03 2.52 1.33
CA TRP A 103 0.76 3.63 0.69
C TRP A 103 -0.08 4.54 -0.21
N ILE A 104 -1.18 4.02 -0.77
CA ILE A 104 -1.96 4.79 -1.75
C ILE A 104 -2.68 5.94 -1.06
N SER A 105 -2.40 7.17 -1.50
CA SER A 105 -3.06 8.38 -1.01
C SER A 105 -4.03 8.93 -2.05
N THR A 106 -5.31 8.98 -1.70
CA THR A 106 -6.37 9.58 -2.54
C THR A 106 -7.31 10.43 -1.68
N LEU A 107 -8.23 11.15 -2.31
CA LEU A 107 -9.24 11.95 -1.61
C LEU A 107 -10.07 11.12 -0.61
N LEU A 108 -10.30 9.84 -0.90
CA LEU A 108 -11.14 8.94 -0.09
C LEU A 108 -10.35 7.91 0.71
N GLN A 109 -9.05 7.75 0.44
CA GLN A 109 -8.22 6.74 1.08
C GLN A 109 -6.94 7.38 1.58
N ARG A 110 -6.69 7.24 2.88
CA ARG A 110 -5.41 7.62 3.48
C ARG A 110 -4.51 6.39 3.60
N PRO A 111 -3.19 6.51 3.37
CA PRO A 111 -2.26 5.42 3.62
C PRO A 111 -2.18 5.10 5.11
N LEU A 112 -1.73 3.89 5.44
CA LEU A 112 -1.45 3.48 6.81
C LEU A 112 0.00 3.80 7.20
N LEU A 113 0.93 3.76 6.24
CA LEU A 113 2.34 4.04 6.46
C LEU A 113 2.74 5.38 5.83
N ASP A 114 3.80 5.95 6.36
CA ASP A 114 4.54 7.07 5.77
C ASP A 114 6.05 6.76 5.78
N MET A 115 6.86 7.61 5.15
CA MET A 115 8.31 7.53 5.19
C MET A 115 8.83 7.46 6.63
N GLY A 116 9.90 6.69 6.85
CA GLY A 116 10.52 6.55 8.17
C GLY A 116 9.88 5.46 9.03
N LYS A 117 10.00 5.61 10.35
CA LYS A 117 9.48 4.65 11.31
C LYS A 117 7.97 4.85 11.57
N ASN A 118 7.24 3.75 11.50
CA ASN A 118 5.81 3.70 11.79
C ASN A 118 5.58 2.74 12.96
N ASP A 119 5.12 3.26 14.10
CA ASP A 119 4.80 2.44 15.26
C ASP A 119 3.37 1.92 15.15
N ILE A 120 3.23 0.60 14.98
CA ILE A 120 1.96 -0.07 14.76
C ILE A 120 1.46 -0.65 16.08
N THR A 121 0.24 -0.28 16.45
CA THR A 121 -0.53 -0.93 17.52
C THR A 121 -1.72 -1.62 16.90
N TRP A 122 -2.09 -2.79 17.43
CA TRP A 122 -3.21 -3.55 16.91
C TRP A 122 -4.03 -4.18 18.02
N VAL A 123 -5.32 -4.35 17.75
CA VAL A 123 -6.27 -5.07 18.59
C VAL A 123 -7.07 -6.03 17.75
N MET A 124 -7.27 -7.24 18.27
CA MET A 124 -8.12 -8.25 17.67
C MET A 124 -9.34 -8.44 18.55
N LYS A 125 -10.52 -8.50 17.92
CA LYS A 125 -11.80 -8.72 18.59
C LYS A 125 -12.40 -10.05 18.14
N GLY A 126 -13.21 -10.66 19.00
CA GLY A 126 -14.05 -11.82 18.71
C GLY A 126 -15.39 -11.63 19.41
N ASP A 127 -16.49 -11.67 18.68
CA ASP A 127 -17.84 -11.39 19.19
C ASP A 127 -17.93 -10.02 19.90
N GLY A 128 -17.12 -9.05 19.44
CA GLY A 128 -17.03 -7.70 20.00
C GLY A 128 -16.12 -7.55 21.24
N GLU A 129 -15.60 -8.64 21.80
CA GLU A 129 -14.68 -8.61 22.95
C GLU A 129 -13.21 -8.64 22.51
N LEU A 130 -12.33 -7.99 23.28
CA LEU A 130 -10.90 -8.00 23.02
C LEU A 130 -10.32 -9.41 23.28
N VAL A 131 -9.79 -10.04 22.24
CA VAL A 131 -9.17 -11.39 22.33
C VAL A 131 -7.65 -11.33 22.33
N ALA A 132 -7.05 -10.34 21.66
CA ALA A 132 -5.62 -10.12 21.67
C ALA A 132 -5.28 -8.68 21.31
N ALA A 133 -4.09 -8.23 21.71
CA ALA A 133 -3.53 -6.94 21.33
C ALA A 133 -2.02 -7.03 21.26
N GLY A 134 -1.40 -6.10 20.53
CA GLY A 134 0.04 -6.03 20.46
C GLY A 134 0.53 -4.81 19.71
N ASN A 135 1.83 -4.80 19.46
CA ASN A 135 2.49 -3.76 18.68
C ASN A 135 3.69 -4.34 17.94
N PHE A 136 4.08 -3.65 16.87
CA PHE A 136 5.33 -3.85 16.13
C PHE A 136 5.67 -2.54 15.42
N SER A 137 6.90 -2.39 14.93
CA SER A 137 7.29 -1.22 14.14
C SER A 137 7.49 -1.62 12.69
N VAL A 138 7.19 -0.72 11.77
CA VAL A 138 7.44 -0.86 10.34
C VAL A 138 8.33 0.29 9.88
N GLN A 139 9.38 -0.04 9.13
CA GLN A 139 10.29 0.94 8.56
C GLN A 139 9.99 1.09 7.07
N VAL A 140 9.78 2.33 6.61
CA VAL A 140 9.75 2.66 5.19
C VAL A 140 11.03 3.43 4.85
N ASN A 141 11.84 2.86 3.97
CA ASN A 141 13.10 3.47 3.52
C ASN A 141 12.92 4.12 2.15
N ASP A 142 13.78 5.07 1.83
CA ASP A 142 13.94 5.56 0.47
C ASP A 142 14.69 4.51 -0.35
N GLY A 143 13.99 3.87 -1.29
CA GLY A 143 14.55 2.92 -2.25
C GLY A 143 15.15 3.60 -3.49
N GLY A 144 15.10 4.94 -3.54
CA GLY A 144 15.61 5.75 -4.62
C GLY A 144 14.74 5.68 -5.88
N GLN A 145 15.38 5.96 -7.01
CA GLN A 145 14.72 6.02 -8.30
C GLN A 145 15.02 4.76 -9.14
N ARG A 146 13.98 4.22 -9.77
CA ARG A 146 14.07 3.08 -10.70
C ARG A 146 13.60 3.53 -12.09
N ALA A 147 14.52 3.44 -13.05
CA ALA A 147 14.23 3.78 -14.44
C ALA A 147 13.64 2.58 -15.20
N CYS A 148 12.54 2.83 -15.88
CA CYS A 148 11.84 1.87 -16.74
C CYS A 148 12.26 2.05 -18.20
N PRO A 149 12.15 0.99 -19.02
CA PRO A 149 12.39 1.09 -20.46
C PRO A 149 11.50 2.15 -21.12
N ARG A 150 11.98 2.76 -22.20
CA ARG A 150 11.16 3.71 -22.96
C ARG A 150 9.97 3.02 -23.63
N GLY A 151 8.86 3.75 -23.79
CA GLY A 151 7.62 3.22 -24.38
C GLY A 151 7.12 4.01 -25.59
N TYR A 152 6.42 3.31 -26.49
CA TYR A 152 5.63 3.94 -27.55
C TYR A 152 4.20 3.40 -27.54
N TYR A 153 3.22 4.29 -27.55
CA TYR A 153 1.80 3.96 -27.47
C TYR A 153 1.01 4.65 -28.58
N THR A 154 -0.01 3.96 -29.09
CA THR A 154 -0.99 4.54 -30.02
C THR A 154 -2.37 4.55 -29.37
N SER A 155 -3.12 5.65 -29.49
CA SER A 155 -4.49 5.77 -29.03
C SER A 155 -5.41 6.31 -30.13
N SER A 156 -6.67 5.85 -30.14
CA SER A 156 -7.71 6.40 -30.99
C SER A 156 -8.44 7.60 -30.35
N ARG A 157 -7.94 8.12 -29.22
CA ARG A 157 -8.53 9.23 -28.45
C ARG A 157 -7.49 10.31 -28.24
N LEU A 158 -7.78 11.54 -28.65
CA LEU A 158 -6.88 12.68 -28.40
C LEU A 158 -6.68 12.95 -26.91
N ASN A 159 -7.64 12.57 -26.08
CA ASN A 159 -7.60 12.80 -24.65
C ASN A 159 -6.44 12.07 -23.96
N ASP A 160 -5.98 10.94 -24.50
CA ASP A 160 -4.87 10.17 -23.91
C ASP A 160 -3.53 10.91 -24.07
N CYS A 161 -3.39 11.73 -25.13
CA CYS A 161 -2.26 12.64 -25.28
C CYS A 161 -2.38 13.84 -24.34
N ARG A 162 -3.59 14.30 -24.00
CA ARG A 162 -3.80 15.44 -23.09
C ARG A 162 -3.64 15.06 -21.61
N PHE A 163 -4.13 13.89 -21.22
CA PHE A 163 -4.13 13.37 -19.86
C PHE A 163 -3.48 11.98 -19.81
N PRO A 164 -2.14 11.92 -19.88
CA PRO A 164 -1.45 10.67 -20.12
C PRO A 164 -1.24 9.80 -18.87
N SER A 165 -1.77 10.20 -17.71
CA SER A 165 -1.60 9.49 -16.43
C SER A 165 -1.99 8.01 -16.52
N ASP A 166 -3.09 7.68 -17.20
CA ASP A 166 -3.49 6.27 -17.42
C ASP A 166 -2.45 5.51 -18.25
N THR A 167 -1.86 6.16 -19.26
CA THR A 167 -0.82 5.55 -20.10
C THR A 167 0.47 5.32 -19.30
N CYS A 168 0.85 6.26 -18.43
CA CYS A 168 1.98 6.10 -17.52
C CYS A 168 1.80 4.89 -16.58
N TRP A 169 0.64 4.79 -15.93
CA TRP A 169 0.35 3.67 -15.02
C TRP A 169 0.32 2.32 -15.77
N ARG A 170 -0.29 2.28 -16.95
CA ARG A 170 -0.29 1.10 -17.82
C ARG A 170 1.13 0.72 -18.25
N HIS A 171 1.98 1.70 -18.52
CA HIS A 171 3.37 1.47 -18.88
C HIS A 171 4.13 0.80 -17.74
N PHE A 172 4.10 1.35 -16.54
CA PHE A 172 4.77 0.76 -15.38
C PHE A 172 4.27 -0.67 -15.09
N ARG A 173 2.95 -0.91 -15.17
CA ARG A 173 2.39 -2.26 -14.99
C ARG A 173 2.82 -3.25 -16.06
N ALA A 174 2.93 -2.82 -17.32
CA ALA A 174 3.36 -3.67 -18.42
C ALA A 174 4.80 -4.15 -18.26
N TYR A 175 5.63 -3.38 -17.56
CA TYR A 175 7.02 -3.71 -17.23
C TYR A 175 7.18 -4.24 -15.80
N ASN A 176 6.11 -4.74 -15.17
CA ASN A 176 6.14 -5.23 -13.79
C ASN A 176 6.83 -4.27 -12.80
N TYR A 177 6.52 -2.98 -12.88
CA TYR A 177 7.14 -1.95 -12.05
C TYR A 177 8.67 -1.94 -12.12
N CYS A 178 9.19 -2.40 -13.26
CA CYS A 178 10.58 -2.33 -13.70
C CYS A 178 11.52 -3.19 -12.85
N GLU A 179 10.97 -4.26 -12.28
CA GLU A 179 11.69 -5.38 -11.68
C GLU A 179 12.37 -6.29 -12.72
#